data_AF-A0A2S9B502-F1
#
_entry.id   AF-A0A2S9B502-F1
#
_cell.length_a   1.000
_cell.length_b   1.000
_cell.length_c   1.000
_cell.angle_alpha   90.00
_cell.angle_beta   90.00
_cell.angle_gamma   90.00
#
_symmetry.space_group_name_H-M   'P 1'
#
loop_
_entity.id
_entity.type
_entity.pdbx_description
1 polymer ?
#
loop_
_entity_poly.entity_id
_entity_poly.type
_entity_poly.pdbx_seq_one_letter_code
_entity_poly.pdbx_strand_id
1 'polypeptide(L)'
;MKLTFLLLLLCATAPSAWGWSNHTVGSYLALQELPALRDAPLVEVEPLEAFLAQQYEAVSALLEEQETFAREHFAQYPPRPDALKLPGSPSDNLRHDFLTALRINSQIHLAMVIQPLPGKDLPEREHLQVNQVMVEQTLSPWNRQRFIVVAEHEKVAPLAVLASAADEPDYGHDINLFSDNPGAVGALYGFGPQPFGDERFQYSSQAPFHMGFFHESPVVYAAAGFLERSWPDWRAYQYMGLARLAFASGHPYWGYRFLGWGLHHIQDLTQPYHAKPLPGVDLANLLLLEGKAIAGFAEDKQASIERVATRHTEVEKYQSTWLRRLLRAGLPHPMLDAYADVAQDKRYPPYSVDYLREVVSAESVDDSAAFDEAIGQWLATAPATSDFSSGNQLQRENFDHPALNQQLFKLLGHFGAHSRIYVSAGLAP
;
A
#
# COMPACT_ATOMS: atom_id res chain seq x y z
N MET A 1 8.97 -28.78 -0.33
CA MET A 1 9.15 -28.64 -1.79
C MET A 1 7.86 -28.33 -2.53
N LYS A 2 6.76 -29.08 -2.42
CA LYS A 2 5.53 -28.79 -3.20
C LYS A 2 4.61 -27.71 -2.59
N LEU A 3 4.53 -27.60 -1.26
CA LEU A 3 3.83 -26.51 -0.58
C LEU A 3 4.48 -25.15 -0.85
N THR A 4 5.81 -25.13 -0.80
CA THR A 4 6.65 -24.01 -1.24
C THR A 4 6.26 -23.57 -2.65
N PHE A 5 6.11 -24.52 -3.58
CA PHE A 5 5.73 -24.25 -4.97
C PHE A 5 4.29 -23.71 -5.11
N LEU A 6 3.34 -24.14 -4.26
CA LEU A 6 1.98 -23.56 -4.24
C LEU A 6 1.99 -22.10 -3.80
N LEU A 7 2.60 -21.83 -2.65
CA LEU A 7 2.67 -20.49 -2.09
C LEU A 7 3.50 -19.55 -2.97
N LEU A 8 4.56 -20.06 -3.62
CA LEU A 8 5.29 -19.32 -4.65
C LEU A 8 4.41 -19.00 -5.86
N LEU A 9 3.65 -19.95 -6.41
CA LEU A 9 2.74 -19.68 -7.54
C LEU A 9 1.59 -18.72 -7.18
N LEU A 10 1.04 -18.84 -5.97
CA LEU A 10 0.02 -17.93 -5.45
C LEU A 10 0.52 -16.50 -5.39
N CYS A 11 1.66 -16.31 -4.73
CA CYS A 11 2.22 -14.98 -4.60
C CYS A 11 2.82 -14.49 -5.94
N ALA A 12 3.17 -15.38 -6.87
CA ALA A 12 3.58 -15.07 -8.23
C ALA A 12 2.41 -14.87 -9.21
N THR A 13 1.16 -14.84 -8.77
CA THR A 13 0.00 -14.56 -9.63
C THR A 13 -0.98 -13.55 -9.01
N ALA A 14 -0.65 -12.99 -7.84
CA ALA A 14 -1.41 -11.89 -7.23
C ALA A 14 -1.39 -10.66 -8.16
N PRO A 15 -2.50 -10.28 -8.81
CA PRO A 15 -2.44 -9.37 -9.96
C PRO A 15 -2.25 -7.89 -9.63
N SER A 16 -2.23 -7.49 -8.35
CA SER A 16 -2.07 -6.10 -7.92
C SER A 16 -1.63 -6.05 -6.46
N ALA A 17 -0.59 -5.28 -6.16
CA ALA A 17 -0.14 -4.99 -4.79
C ALA A 17 -0.77 -3.68 -4.26
N TRP A 18 -1.99 -3.36 -4.70
CA TRP A 18 -2.58 -2.05 -4.44
C TRP A 18 -3.22 -1.93 -3.06
N GLY A 19 -3.50 -3.04 -2.34
CA GLY A 19 -4.12 -3.05 -1.01
C GLY A 19 -5.57 -2.60 -1.02
N TRP A 20 -5.83 -1.41 -1.54
CA TRP A 20 -7.10 -0.86 -1.93
C TRP A 20 -6.96 -0.04 -3.22
N SER A 21 -8.06 0.18 -3.94
CA SER A 21 -7.96 0.67 -5.31
C SER A 21 -7.43 2.11 -5.54
N ASN A 22 -7.31 2.93 -4.49
CA ASN A 22 -6.66 4.24 -4.47
C ASN A 22 -6.60 4.74 -3.01
N HIS A 23 -5.38 4.88 -2.48
CA HIS A 23 -5.13 5.26 -1.09
C HIS A 23 -5.49 6.72 -0.81
N THR A 24 -5.36 7.59 -1.81
CA THR A 24 -5.74 9.00 -1.67
C THR A 24 -7.21 9.18 -1.31
N VAL A 25 -8.12 8.53 -2.03
CA VAL A 25 -9.56 8.69 -1.79
C VAL A 25 -9.92 8.18 -0.41
N GLY A 26 -9.41 7.00 -0.04
CA GLY A 26 -9.61 6.46 1.31
C GLY A 26 -9.08 7.41 2.38
N SER A 27 -7.88 7.97 2.17
CA SER A 27 -7.25 8.91 3.10
C SER A 27 -8.06 10.19 3.28
N TYR A 28 -8.56 10.80 2.20
CA TYR A 28 -9.47 11.96 2.33
C TYR A 28 -10.68 11.62 3.20
N LEU A 29 -11.35 10.51 2.93
CA LEU A 29 -12.58 10.13 3.64
C LEU A 29 -12.32 9.81 5.12
N ALA A 30 -11.21 9.12 5.41
CA ALA A 30 -10.84 8.73 6.77
C ALA A 30 -10.37 9.91 7.65
N LEU A 31 -9.76 10.92 7.04
CA LEU A 31 -8.99 11.96 7.74
C LEU A 31 -9.61 13.36 7.68
N GLN A 32 -10.60 13.61 6.82
CA GLN A 32 -11.20 14.95 6.66
C GLN A 32 -11.77 15.55 7.94
N GLU A 33 -12.24 14.72 8.88
CA GLU A 33 -12.77 15.18 10.16
C GLU A 33 -11.74 15.16 11.30
N LEU A 34 -10.50 14.74 11.04
CA LEU A 34 -9.44 14.76 12.05
C LEU A 34 -9.08 16.22 12.39
N PRO A 35 -9.30 16.71 13.62
CA PRO A 35 -9.13 18.13 13.93
C PRO A 35 -7.72 18.66 13.64
N ALA A 36 -6.69 17.84 13.88
CA ALA A 36 -5.31 18.18 13.62
C ALA A 36 -5.00 18.44 12.13
N LEU A 37 -5.83 17.96 11.21
CA LEU A 37 -5.71 18.24 9.76
C LEU A 37 -6.74 19.26 9.28
N ARG A 38 -8.00 19.14 9.74
CA ARG A 38 -9.08 20.04 9.37
C ARG A 38 -8.81 21.49 9.78
N ASP A 39 -8.27 21.67 10.98
CA ASP A 39 -8.07 22.98 11.59
C ASP A 39 -6.62 23.49 11.40
N ALA A 40 -5.77 22.71 10.72
CA ALA A 40 -4.39 23.09 10.44
C ALA A 40 -4.31 24.20 9.38
N PRO A 41 -3.33 25.13 9.50
CA PRO A 41 -3.10 26.15 8.48
C PRO A 41 -2.64 25.50 7.17
N LEU A 42 -2.88 26.21 6.05
CA LEU A 42 -2.30 25.83 4.76
C LEU A 42 -0.78 25.78 4.86
N VAL A 43 -0.18 24.79 4.20
CA VAL A 43 1.27 24.61 4.13
C VAL A 43 1.80 25.08 2.79
N GLU A 44 3.04 25.56 2.82
CA GLU A 44 3.75 26.03 1.64
C GLU A 44 4.46 24.85 0.97
N VAL A 45 4.22 24.65 -0.33
CA VAL A 45 4.87 23.60 -1.13
C VAL A 45 6.36 23.90 -1.28
N GLU A 46 7.22 22.91 -1.03
CA GLU A 46 8.67 23.03 -1.17
C GLU A 46 9.28 21.82 -1.93
N PRO A 47 10.34 22.01 -2.73
CA PRO A 47 11.07 20.91 -3.37
C PRO A 47 11.76 19.99 -2.35
N LEU A 48 11.98 18.72 -2.71
CA LEU A 48 12.68 17.77 -1.83
C LEU A 48 14.09 18.24 -1.52
N GLU A 49 14.77 18.76 -2.53
CA GLU A 49 16.15 19.24 -2.44
C GLU A 49 16.29 20.38 -1.43
N ALA A 50 15.28 21.24 -1.31
CA ALA A 50 15.29 22.34 -0.34
C ALA A 50 15.24 21.81 1.10
N PHE A 51 14.38 20.84 1.37
CA PHE A 51 14.33 20.13 2.66
C PHE A 51 15.64 19.39 2.94
N LEU A 52 16.11 18.58 2.00
CA LEU A 52 17.32 17.78 2.19
C LEU A 52 18.57 18.64 2.38
N ALA A 53 18.69 19.77 1.69
CA ALA A 53 19.82 20.67 1.84
C ALA A 53 19.86 21.32 3.22
N GLN A 54 18.69 21.69 3.77
CA GLN A 54 18.59 22.31 5.09
C GLN A 54 18.73 21.29 6.22
N GLN A 55 18.24 20.07 6.04
CA GLN A 55 18.17 19.05 7.09
C GLN A 55 19.18 17.91 6.90
N TYR A 56 20.19 18.08 6.05
CA TYR A 56 21.08 16.98 5.63
C TYR A 56 21.69 16.19 6.78
N GLU A 57 22.27 16.90 7.76
CA GLU A 57 22.91 16.26 8.92
C GLU A 57 21.89 15.49 9.77
N ALA A 58 20.70 16.06 9.98
CA ALA A 58 19.65 15.44 10.76
C ALA A 58 19.03 14.23 10.04
N VAL A 59 18.83 14.32 8.72
CA VAL A 59 18.39 13.18 7.89
C VAL A 59 19.44 12.07 7.93
N SER A 60 20.72 12.40 7.76
CA SER A 60 21.81 11.41 7.82
C SER A 60 21.86 10.70 9.17
N ALA A 61 21.74 11.45 10.28
CA ALA A 61 21.68 10.88 11.63
C ALA A 61 20.46 9.97 11.81
N LEU A 62 19.28 10.41 11.36
CA LEU A 62 18.04 9.62 11.43
C LEU A 62 18.17 8.31 10.65
N LEU A 63 18.73 8.32 9.44
CA LEU A 63 18.86 7.09 8.64
C LEU A 63 19.84 6.08 9.27
N GLU A 64 20.85 6.55 10.01
CA GLU A 64 21.75 5.67 10.77
C GLU A 64 21.07 5.09 12.02
N GLU A 65 20.28 5.89 12.73
CA GLU A 65 19.45 5.42 13.84
C GLU A 65 18.45 4.36 13.35
N GLN A 66 17.75 4.64 12.25
CA GLN A 66 16.78 3.73 11.66
C GLN A 66 17.43 2.43 11.19
N GLU A 67 18.64 2.47 10.63
CA GLU A 67 19.37 1.26 10.24
C GLU A 67 19.73 0.40 11.45
N THR A 68 20.20 1.03 12.54
CA THR A 68 20.54 0.33 13.78
C THR A 68 19.30 -0.30 14.39
N PHE A 69 18.22 0.47 14.51
CA PHE A 69 16.93 -0.01 14.99
C PHE A 69 16.41 -1.17 14.13
N ALA A 70 16.49 -1.05 12.80
CA ALA A 70 15.91 -2.05 11.91
C ALA A 70 16.60 -3.41 12.02
N ARG A 71 17.93 -3.42 12.21
CA ARG A 71 18.70 -4.66 12.46
C ARG A 71 18.31 -5.38 13.73
N GLU A 72 17.89 -4.63 14.75
CA GLU A 72 17.56 -5.17 16.07
C GLU A 72 16.09 -5.61 16.17
N HIS A 73 15.20 -4.94 15.43
CA HIS A 73 13.75 -5.06 15.67
C HIS A 73 12.94 -5.66 14.53
N PHE A 74 13.35 -5.54 13.26
CA PHE A 74 12.57 -6.10 12.14
C PHE A 74 13.08 -7.50 11.77
N ALA A 75 12.19 -8.50 11.92
CA ALA A 75 12.47 -9.87 11.51
C ALA A 75 12.81 -9.96 10.01
N GLN A 76 13.79 -10.78 9.65
CA GLN A 76 14.26 -10.95 8.28
C GLN A 76 14.68 -9.64 7.58
N TYR A 77 15.01 -8.57 8.33
CA TYR A 77 15.52 -7.33 7.76
C TYR A 77 16.87 -7.57 7.08
N PRO A 78 17.02 -7.25 5.77
CA PRO A 78 18.31 -7.30 5.11
C PRO A 78 19.10 -6.04 5.49
N PRO A 79 20.26 -6.20 6.17
CA PRO A 79 21.16 -5.10 6.49
C PRO A 79 21.42 -4.17 5.31
N ARG A 80 21.32 -2.85 5.49
CA ARG A 80 21.69 -1.90 4.45
C ARG A 80 23.20 -2.03 4.17
N PRO A 81 23.62 -2.19 2.90
CA PRO A 81 25.03 -2.12 2.53
C PRO A 81 25.63 -0.74 2.88
N ASP A 82 26.85 -0.72 3.41
CA ASP A 82 27.54 0.51 3.86
C ASP A 82 27.67 1.54 2.73
N ALA A 83 27.82 1.09 1.49
CA ALA A 83 27.92 1.95 0.31
C ALA A 83 26.65 2.78 0.02
N LEU A 84 25.51 2.43 0.62
CA LEU A 84 24.24 3.17 0.49
C LEU A 84 24.06 4.19 1.61
N LYS A 85 25.04 4.36 2.50
CA LYS A 85 25.00 5.40 3.53
C LYS A 85 25.02 6.77 2.88
N LEU A 86 24.23 7.71 3.39
CA LEU A 86 24.35 9.11 2.98
C LEU A 86 25.79 9.58 3.22
N PRO A 87 26.45 10.20 2.22
CA PRO A 87 27.81 10.68 2.37
C PRO A 87 27.91 11.73 3.49
N GLY A 88 29.11 11.93 4.05
CA GLY A 88 29.32 12.90 5.13
C GLY A 88 29.04 14.37 4.76
N SER A 89 28.83 14.66 3.48
CA SER A 89 28.39 15.96 2.97
C SER A 89 27.49 15.75 1.74
N PRO A 90 26.53 16.66 1.46
CA PRO A 90 25.65 16.56 0.30
C PRO A 90 26.45 16.47 -1.00
N SER A 91 26.03 15.58 -1.90
CA SER A 91 26.53 15.57 -3.29
C SER A 91 25.67 16.48 -4.18
N ASP A 92 26.11 16.65 -5.44
CA ASP A 92 25.33 17.34 -6.47
C ASP A 92 24.03 16.60 -6.85
N ASN A 93 23.86 15.34 -6.42
CA ASN A 93 22.69 14.51 -6.72
C ASN A 93 21.94 14.09 -5.44
N LEU A 94 21.62 15.09 -4.62
CA LEU A 94 21.06 14.92 -3.28
C LEU A 94 19.78 14.07 -3.23
N ARG A 95 18.87 14.25 -4.21
CA ARG A 95 17.67 13.41 -4.34
C ARG A 95 18.05 11.94 -4.54
N HIS A 96 18.93 11.65 -5.48
CA HIS A 96 19.33 10.28 -5.79
C HIS A 96 19.98 9.59 -4.58
N ASP A 97 20.87 10.30 -3.88
CA ASP A 97 21.56 9.77 -2.70
C ASP A 97 20.56 9.47 -1.58
N PHE A 98 19.60 10.36 -1.34
CA PHE A 98 18.54 10.15 -0.37
C PHE A 98 17.67 8.95 -0.71
N LEU A 99 17.15 8.86 -1.94
CA LEU A 99 16.30 7.74 -2.36
C LEU A 99 17.05 6.40 -2.29
N THR A 100 18.34 6.41 -2.65
CA THR A 100 19.20 5.24 -2.55
C THR A 100 19.50 4.84 -1.11
N ALA A 101 19.67 5.81 -0.20
CA ALA A 101 19.83 5.54 1.22
C ALA A 101 18.56 4.97 1.87
N LEU A 102 17.38 5.41 1.42
CA LEU A 102 16.10 4.79 1.79
C LEU A 102 15.89 3.41 1.16
N ARG A 103 16.70 3.06 0.16
CA ARG A 103 16.58 1.87 -0.68
C ARG A 103 15.24 1.78 -1.42
N ILE A 104 14.73 2.92 -1.88
CA ILE A 104 13.60 3.00 -2.82
C ILE A 104 14.10 3.32 -4.22
N ASN A 105 13.24 3.11 -5.23
CA ASN A 105 13.60 3.30 -6.62
C ASN A 105 14.04 4.75 -6.88
N SER A 106 15.31 4.93 -7.23
CA SER A 106 15.90 6.25 -7.48
C SER A 106 15.36 6.96 -8.74
N GLN A 107 14.52 6.30 -9.53
CA GLN A 107 13.89 6.85 -10.73
C GLN A 107 12.48 7.42 -10.49
N ILE A 108 11.97 7.37 -9.26
CA ILE A 108 10.64 7.95 -8.96
C ILE A 108 10.62 9.46 -9.23
N HIS A 109 9.50 9.95 -9.74
CA HIS A 109 9.43 11.32 -10.24
C HIS A 109 9.26 12.36 -9.11
N LEU A 110 8.62 11.97 -8.01
CA LEU A 110 8.26 12.87 -6.89
C LEU A 110 7.56 14.15 -7.36
N ALA A 111 6.66 14.00 -8.35
CA ALA A 111 5.94 15.11 -8.95
C ALA A 111 5.26 15.98 -7.88
N MET A 112 5.29 17.31 -8.07
CA MET A 112 4.59 18.25 -7.18
C MET A 112 3.14 18.35 -7.62
N VAL A 113 2.34 17.38 -7.17
CA VAL A 113 0.93 17.26 -7.53
C VAL A 113 0.08 16.95 -6.32
N ILE A 114 -1.19 17.32 -6.40
CA ILE A 114 -2.23 16.77 -5.55
C ILE A 114 -3.24 15.98 -6.40
N GLN A 115 -3.77 14.92 -5.82
CA GLN A 115 -4.88 14.18 -6.38
C GLN A 115 -6.20 14.71 -5.79
N PRO A 116 -7.18 15.09 -6.62
CA PRO A 116 -8.50 15.47 -6.15
C PRO A 116 -9.37 14.24 -5.88
N LEU A 117 -10.40 14.41 -5.04
CA LEU A 117 -11.50 13.45 -4.96
C LEU A 117 -12.23 13.33 -6.32
N PRO A 118 -12.72 12.14 -6.70
CA PRO A 118 -13.52 11.95 -7.90
C PRO A 118 -14.67 12.97 -8.01
N GLY A 119 -14.68 13.74 -9.10
CA GLY A 119 -15.69 14.81 -9.32
C GLY A 119 -15.26 16.19 -8.81
N LYS A 120 -14.04 16.31 -8.29
CA LYS A 120 -13.39 17.58 -7.89
C LYS A 120 -12.15 17.85 -8.75
N ASP A 121 -12.21 17.49 -10.03
CA ASP A 121 -11.04 17.38 -10.91
C ASP A 121 -10.34 18.73 -11.22
N LEU A 122 -10.95 19.88 -10.88
CA LEU A 122 -10.44 21.25 -11.15
C LEU A 122 -9.87 21.40 -12.58
N PRO A 123 -10.70 21.25 -13.62
CA PRO A 123 -10.26 21.19 -15.03
C PRO A 123 -9.53 22.45 -15.53
N GLU A 124 -9.65 23.57 -14.81
CA GLU A 124 -8.96 24.82 -15.09
C GLU A 124 -7.50 24.85 -14.63
N ARG A 125 -7.11 23.93 -13.74
CA ARG A 125 -5.73 23.77 -13.28
C ARG A 125 -4.93 22.94 -14.29
N GLU A 126 -3.61 23.08 -14.24
CA GLU A 126 -2.72 22.21 -15.02
C GLU A 126 -2.73 20.79 -14.44
N HIS A 127 -2.79 19.77 -15.31
CA HIS A 127 -2.70 18.37 -14.94
C HIS A 127 -1.50 17.68 -15.58
N LEU A 128 -0.83 16.84 -14.80
CA LEU A 128 0.17 15.92 -15.32
C LEU A 128 -0.48 14.63 -15.84
N GLN A 129 0.12 14.08 -16.89
CA GLN A 129 -0.17 12.73 -17.36
C GLN A 129 0.45 11.70 -16.42
N VAL A 130 -0.10 10.49 -16.40
CA VAL A 130 0.36 9.39 -15.54
C VAL A 130 1.86 9.12 -15.68
N ASN A 131 2.38 9.12 -16.91
CA ASN A 131 3.80 8.89 -17.20
C ASN A 131 4.74 10.01 -16.69
N GLN A 132 4.20 11.15 -16.26
CA GLN A 132 4.98 12.23 -15.63
C GLN A 132 5.01 12.10 -14.10
N VAL A 133 4.21 11.20 -13.52
CA VAL A 133 4.08 11.00 -12.07
C VAL A 133 4.64 9.66 -11.63
N MET A 134 4.45 8.62 -12.44
CA MET A 134 4.81 7.24 -12.11
C MET A 134 6.00 6.75 -12.92
N VAL A 135 6.80 5.89 -12.32
CA VAL A 135 7.77 5.05 -13.04
C VAL A 135 7.01 4.13 -13.99
N GLU A 136 7.59 3.79 -15.14
CA GLU A 136 6.95 2.96 -16.16
C GLU A 136 6.36 1.68 -15.52
N GLN A 137 5.05 1.52 -15.69
CA GLN A 137 4.22 0.38 -15.32
C GLN A 137 3.23 0.17 -16.48
N THR A 138 2.37 -0.84 -16.41
CA THR A 138 1.17 -0.83 -17.25
C THR A 138 0.29 0.35 -16.83
N LEU A 139 0.35 1.48 -17.54
CA LEU A 139 -0.29 2.75 -17.14
C LEU A 139 -1.83 2.76 -17.27
N SER A 140 -2.41 1.74 -17.91
CA SER A 140 -3.85 1.67 -18.23
C SER A 140 -4.79 1.82 -17.00
N PRO A 141 -4.54 1.16 -15.86
CA PRO A 141 -5.39 1.31 -14.68
C PRO A 141 -5.37 2.72 -14.07
N TRP A 142 -4.27 3.44 -14.27
CA TRP A 142 -3.98 4.74 -13.68
C TRP A 142 -4.56 5.93 -14.46
N ASN A 143 -4.96 5.74 -15.72
CA ASN A 143 -5.53 6.80 -16.57
C ASN A 143 -6.81 7.49 -16.02
N ARG A 144 -7.42 6.89 -14.99
CA ARG A 144 -8.58 7.46 -14.30
C ARG A 144 -8.20 8.45 -13.19
N GLN A 145 -6.96 8.43 -12.72
CA GLN A 145 -6.46 9.37 -11.72
C GLN A 145 -6.21 10.76 -12.34
N ARG A 146 -6.17 11.78 -11.50
CA ARG A 146 -5.96 13.17 -11.89
C ARG A 146 -4.88 13.76 -11.01
N PHE A 147 -3.87 14.37 -11.62
CA PHE A 147 -2.72 14.94 -10.92
C PHE A 147 -2.69 16.43 -11.17
N ILE A 148 -3.22 17.21 -10.23
CA ILE A 148 -3.24 18.67 -10.33
C ILE A 148 -1.86 19.19 -9.90
N VAL A 149 -1.18 19.93 -10.77
CA VAL A 149 0.11 20.55 -10.46
C VAL A 149 -0.05 21.55 -9.32
N VAL A 150 0.88 21.50 -8.36
CA VAL A 150 1.07 22.53 -7.33
C VAL A 150 2.43 23.19 -7.51
N ALA A 151 2.47 24.51 -7.46
CA ALA A 151 3.70 25.27 -7.64
C ALA A 151 4.52 25.34 -6.34
N GLU A 152 5.83 25.50 -6.46
CA GLU A 152 6.67 25.90 -5.32
C GLU A 152 6.11 27.19 -4.69
N HIS A 153 6.11 27.24 -3.36
CA HIS A 153 5.49 28.29 -2.54
C HIS A 153 3.95 28.38 -2.61
N GLU A 154 3.26 27.51 -3.36
CA GLU A 154 1.80 27.45 -3.33
C GLU A 154 1.32 27.01 -1.93
N LYS A 155 0.25 27.64 -1.44
CA LYS A 155 -0.39 27.26 -0.19
C LYS A 155 -1.45 26.21 -0.43
N VAL A 156 -1.24 25.02 0.12
CA VAL A 156 -2.11 23.84 -0.07
C VAL A 156 -2.62 23.32 1.26
N ALA A 157 -3.77 22.66 1.24
CA ALA A 157 -4.34 22.07 2.45
C ALA A 157 -3.49 20.86 2.90
N PRO A 158 -3.13 20.74 4.20
CA PRO A 158 -2.42 19.59 4.74
C PRO A 158 -3.00 18.23 4.35
N LEU A 159 -4.33 18.10 4.45
CA LEU A 159 -5.04 16.90 4.07
C LEU A 159 -4.83 16.54 2.59
N ALA A 160 -4.78 17.53 1.70
CA ALA A 160 -4.58 17.27 0.28
C ALA A 160 -3.17 16.75 0.01
N VAL A 161 -2.14 17.28 0.69
CA VAL A 161 -0.77 16.78 0.59
C VAL A 161 -0.67 15.36 1.11
N LEU A 162 -1.11 15.12 2.35
CA LEU A 162 -1.02 13.81 3.00
C LEU A 162 -1.81 12.75 2.23
N ALA A 163 -3.07 13.03 1.86
CA ALA A 163 -3.89 12.06 1.14
C ALA A 163 -3.30 11.76 -0.24
N SER A 164 -2.83 12.77 -0.98
CA SER A 164 -2.20 12.54 -2.28
C SER A 164 -0.92 11.69 -2.16
N ALA A 165 -0.12 11.97 -1.14
CA ALA A 165 1.12 11.25 -0.87
C ALA A 165 0.90 9.79 -0.46
N ALA A 166 -0.25 9.45 0.12
CA ALA A 166 -0.56 8.06 0.50
C ALA A 166 -0.66 7.08 -0.68
N ASP A 167 -0.73 7.57 -1.92
CA ASP A 167 -0.76 6.75 -3.13
C ASP A 167 0.63 6.71 -3.82
N GLU A 168 1.60 7.53 -3.36
CA GLU A 168 2.92 7.63 -3.99
C GLU A 168 3.78 6.35 -3.92
N PRO A 169 3.70 5.50 -2.88
CA PRO A 169 4.38 4.20 -2.90
C PRO A 169 4.06 3.35 -4.13
N ASP A 170 2.80 3.33 -4.55
CA ASP A 170 2.39 2.62 -5.76
C ASP A 170 2.94 3.23 -7.05
N TYR A 171 3.42 4.47 -7.04
CA TYR A 171 3.97 5.15 -8.23
C TYR A 171 5.39 4.68 -8.57
N GLY A 172 5.97 3.86 -7.70
CA GLY A 172 7.16 3.09 -8.01
C GLY A 172 8.22 3.06 -6.93
N HIS A 173 7.93 3.45 -5.69
CA HIS A 173 8.91 3.40 -4.59
C HIS A 173 9.57 2.03 -4.51
N ASP A 174 8.76 0.96 -4.56
CA ASP A 174 9.21 -0.41 -4.37
C ASP A 174 9.32 -1.23 -5.68
N ILE A 175 9.60 -0.53 -6.79
CA ILE A 175 9.84 -1.18 -8.09
C ILE A 175 11.31 -1.51 -8.29
N ASN A 176 11.57 -2.75 -8.75
CA ASN A 176 12.87 -3.23 -9.22
C ASN A 176 14.01 -3.13 -8.18
N LEU A 177 13.69 -3.45 -6.92
CA LEU A 177 14.63 -3.33 -5.79
C LEU A 177 15.43 -4.61 -5.51
N PHE A 178 15.07 -5.75 -6.09
CA PHE A 178 15.72 -7.03 -5.82
C PHE A 178 16.84 -7.34 -6.82
N SER A 179 17.79 -8.20 -6.42
CA SER A 179 18.99 -8.49 -7.22
C SER A 179 18.71 -9.21 -8.55
N ASP A 180 17.54 -9.83 -8.66
CA ASP A 180 17.01 -10.52 -9.83
C ASP A 180 15.98 -9.68 -10.61
N ASN A 181 15.71 -8.44 -10.18
CA ASN A 181 14.88 -7.51 -10.94
C ASN A 181 15.70 -6.76 -12.02
N PRO A 182 15.04 -6.24 -13.07
CA PRO A 182 15.68 -5.36 -14.05
C PRO A 182 16.28 -4.09 -13.42
N GLY A 183 17.33 -3.54 -14.03
CA GLY A 183 17.93 -2.26 -13.60
C GLY A 183 19.20 -2.42 -12.75
N ALA A 184 19.79 -1.28 -12.37
CA ALA A 184 21.10 -1.26 -11.70
C ALA A 184 21.03 -1.29 -10.17
N VAL A 185 19.93 -0.80 -9.58
CA VAL A 185 19.84 -0.59 -8.13
C VAL A 185 19.64 -1.88 -7.33
N GLY A 186 18.92 -2.87 -7.88
CA GLY A 186 18.61 -4.11 -7.16
C GLY A 186 19.84 -4.92 -6.75
N ALA A 187 20.89 -4.91 -7.58
CA ALA A 187 22.18 -5.53 -7.26
C ALA A 187 22.95 -4.79 -6.14
N LEU A 188 22.63 -3.52 -5.89
CA LEU A 188 23.30 -2.66 -4.92
C LEU A 188 22.57 -2.62 -3.58
N TYR A 189 21.24 -2.81 -3.55
CA TYR A 189 20.40 -2.55 -2.37
C TYR A 189 20.46 -3.64 -1.29
N GLY A 190 21.00 -4.81 -1.63
CA GLY A 190 21.28 -5.88 -0.67
C GLY A 190 20.03 -6.64 -0.19
N PHE A 191 18.89 -6.48 -0.86
CA PHE A 191 17.67 -7.24 -0.53
C PHE A 191 17.78 -8.72 -0.90
N GLY A 192 18.67 -9.09 -1.84
CA GLY A 192 18.74 -10.43 -2.42
C GLY A 192 17.66 -10.66 -3.49
N PRO A 193 17.36 -11.92 -3.86
CA PRO A 193 16.32 -12.22 -4.84
C PRO A 193 14.92 -11.89 -4.29
N GLN A 194 14.00 -11.55 -5.19
CA GLN A 194 12.61 -11.25 -4.85
C GLN A 194 11.97 -12.44 -4.13
N PRO A 195 11.42 -12.28 -2.91
CA PRO A 195 10.89 -13.40 -2.14
C PRO A 195 9.58 -13.95 -2.72
N PHE A 196 8.72 -13.06 -3.25
CA PHE A 196 7.45 -13.41 -3.88
C PHE A 196 6.92 -12.27 -4.75
N GLY A 197 5.90 -12.54 -5.58
CA GLY A 197 5.45 -11.67 -6.66
C GLY A 197 5.80 -12.26 -8.04
N ASP A 198 5.05 -11.90 -9.08
CA ASP A 198 5.30 -12.36 -10.45
C ASP A 198 6.39 -11.52 -11.12
N GLU A 199 7.60 -12.06 -11.27
CA GLU A 199 8.74 -11.37 -11.91
C GLU A 199 8.46 -10.91 -13.35
N ARG A 200 7.45 -11.47 -14.03
CA ARG A 200 7.05 -11.06 -15.38
C ARG A 200 6.37 -9.68 -15.38
N PHE A 201 5.82 -9.26 -14.25
CA PHE A 201 5.14 -7.99 -14.09
C PHE A 201 5.94 -7.08 -13.16
N GLN A 202 6.41 -5.95 -13.70
CA GLN A 202 7.29 -5.02 -12.99
C GLN A 202 6.73 -4.52 -11.64
N TYR A 203 5.41 -4.33 -11.53
CA TYR A 203 4.78 -3.88 -10.29
C TYR A 203 4.80 -4.94 -9.18
N SER A 204 4.95 -6.22 -9.51
CA SER A 204 4.95 -7.31 -8.53
C SER A 204 6.13 -7.26 -7.57
N SER A 205 7.23 -6.57 -7.92
CA SER A 205 8.35 -6.40 -6.99
C SER A 205 7.99 -5.54 -5.78
N GLN A 206 6.87 -4.82 -5.81
CA GLN A 206 6.37 -4.08 -4.65
C GLN A 206 5.78 -4.99 -3.58
N ALA A 207 5.27 -6.18 -3.95
CA ALA A 207 4.51 -7.05 -3.05
C ALA A 207 5.20 -7.32 -1.69
N PRO A 208 6.51 -7.60 -1.61
CA PRO A 208 7.18 -7.83 -0.32
C PRO A 208 7.29 -6.59 0.59
N PHE A 209 7.08 -5.40 0.06
CA PHE A 209 7.07 -4.14 0.83
C PHE A 209 5.64 -3.66 1.16
N HIS A 210 4.62 -4.22 0.50
CA HIS A 210 3.21 -3.83 0.62
C HIS A 210 2.33 -4.91 1.27
N MET A 211 2.82 -6.15 1.32
CA MET A 211 2.14 -7.28 1.94
C MET A 211 2.94 -7.76 3.15
N GLY A 212 2.24 -8.20 4.19
CA GLY A 212 2.85 -8.65 5.45
C GLY A 212 2.16 -9.89 5.99
N PHE A 213 2.67 -11.06 5.63
CA PHE A 213 2.14 -12.35 6.08
C PHE A 213 2.70 -12.72 7.46
N PHE A 214 2.42 -11.90 8.47
CA PHE A 214 3.05 -11.98 9.80
C PHE A 214 2.45 -13.00 10.76
N HIS A 215 1.25 -13.51 10.46
CA HIS A 215 0.48 -14.38 11.34
C HIS A 215 0.25 -15.78 10.77
N GLU A 216 1.16 -16.24 9.92
CA GLU A 216 1.09 -17.60 9.37
C GLU A 216 1.58 -18.64 10.38
N SER A 217 1.10 -19.87 10.22
CA SER A 217 1.50 -20.94 11.14
C SER A 217 3.00 -21.28 10.99
N PRO A 218 3.69 -21.71 12.06
CA PRO A 218 5.08 -22.15 11.97
C PRO A 218 5.33 -23.25 10.93
N VAL A 219 4.31 -24.08 10.64
CA VAL A 219 4.36 -25.12 9.60
C VAL A 219 4.41 -24.51 8.20
N VAL A 220 3.61 -23.45 7.97
CA VAL A 220 3.63 -22.70 6.71
C VAL A 220 4.98 -22.01 6.53
N TYR A 221 5.49 -21.32 7.55
CA TYR A 221 6.82 -20.71 7.50
C TYR A 221 7.93 -21.72 7.27
N ALA A 222 7.92 -22.88 7.94
CA ALA A 222 8.91 -23.92 7.70
C ALA A 222 8.90 -24.44 6.25
N ALA A 223 7.74 -24.39 5.58
CA ALA A 223 7.61 -24.79 4.18
C ALA A 223 7.84 -23.64 3.19
N ALA A 224 7.61 -22.40 3.59
CA ALA A 224 7.56 -21.21 2.74
C ALA A 224 8.17 -19.99 3.44
N GLY A 225 9.39 -20.13 3.97
CA GLY A 225 10.07 -19.07 4.73
C GLY A 225 10.34 -17.79 3.92
N PHE A 226 10.17 -17.81 2.60
CA PHE A 226 10.18 -16.60 1.77
C PHE A 226 9.02 -15.63 2.12
N LEU A 227 7.91 -16.12 2.70
CA LEU A 227 6.80 -15.27 3.17
C LEU A 227 7.21 -14.39 4.36
N GLU A 228 8.20 -14.82 5.15
CA GLU A 228 8.73 -14.02 6.26
C GLU A 228 9.53 -12.81 5.78
N ARG A 229 9.97 -12.80 4.52
CA ARG A 229 10.69 -11.68 3.90
C ARG A 229 9.70 -10.63 3.41
N SER A 230 9.03 -10.01 4.36
CA SER A 230 8.03 -8.95 4.18
C SER A 230 8.41 -7.75 5.04
N TRP A 231 8.39 -6.53 4.50
CA TRP A 231 8.87 -5.32 5.18
C TRP A 231 7.95 -4.07 5.15
N PRO A 232 6.61 -4.18 5.14
CA PRO A 232 5.73 -3.00 5.22
C PRO A 232 5.82 -2.26 6.56
N ASP A 233 6.12 -2.96 7.66
CA ASP A 233 6.31 -2.39 9.00
C ASP A 233 7.58 -1.53 9.07
N TRP A 234 8.66 -2.02 8.44
CA TRP A 234 9.88 -1.22 8.26
C TRP A 234 9.64 0.04 7.42
N ARG A 235 8.88 -0.05 6.32
CA ARG A 235 8.52 1.13 5.50
C ARG A 235 7.72 2.15 6.30
N ALA A 236 6.69 1.71 7.02
CA ALA A 236 5.89 2.58 7.87
C ALA A 236 6.74 3.27 8.97
N TYR A 237 7.70 2.56 9.55
CA TYR A 237 8.66 3.11 10.52
C TYR A 237 9.61 4.14 9.90
N GLN A 238 10.20 3.81 8.75
CA GLN A 238 11.12 4.68 8.02
C GLN A 238 10.46 6.03 7.72
N TYR A 239 9.25 6.00 7.15
CA TYR A 239 8.52 7.20 6.77
C TYR A 239 7.95 7.98 7.97
N MET A 240 7.53 7.30 9.05
CA MET A 240 7.14 7.97 10.31
C MET A 240 8.30 8.81 10.88
N GLY A 241 9.53 8.27 10.88
CA GLY A 241 10.70 9.01 11.36
C GLY A 241 11.00 10.25 10.52
N LEU A 242 10.94 10.13 9.19
CA LEU A 242 11.13 11.26 8.27
C LEU A 242 10.05 12.33 8.43
N ALA A 243 8.79 11.91 8.60
CA ALA A 243 7.68 12.82 8.84
C ALA A 243 7.88 13.64 10.11
N ARG A 244 8.21 12.98 11.22
CA ARG A 244 8.47 13.64 12.51
C ARG A 244 9.66 14.59 12.45
N LEU A 245 10.75 14.18 11.79
CA LEU A 245 11.90 15.06 11.57
C LEU A 245 11.49 16.31 10.81
N ALA A 246 10.74 16.17 9.71
CA ALA A 246 10.31 17.29 8.89
C ALA A 246 9.35 18.23 9.64
N PHE A 247 8.39 17.70 10.42
CA PHE A 247 7.54 18.54 11.27
C PHE A 247 8.35 19.29 12.33
N ALA A 248 9.23 18.60 13.05
CA ALA A 248 10.03 19.18 14.13
C ALA A 248 11.01 20.25 13.64
N SER A 249 11.44 20.18 12.38
CA SER A 249 12.38 21.11 11.76
C SER A 249 11.72 22.22 10.94
N GLY A 250 10.38 22.30 10.91
CA GLY A 250 9.65 23.38 10.24
C GLY A 250 9.40 23.17 8.75
N HIS A 251 9.40 21.92 8.28
CA HIS A 251 9.15 21.51 6.90
C HIS A 251 7.84 20.72 6.77
N PRO A 252 6.67 21.35 7.05
CA PRO A 252 5.41 20.64 7.17
C PRO A 252 4.93 20.02 5.86
N TYR A 253 5.30 20.56 4.70
CA TYR A 253 4.95 19.96 3.41
C TYR A 253 5.55 18.55 3.28
N TRP A 254 6.86 18.40 3.55
CA TRP A 254 7.50 17.08 3.60
C TRP A 254 7.06 16.25 4.80
N GLY A 255 6.75 16.87 5.95
CA GLY A 255 6.14 16.19 7.08
C GLY A 255 4.86 15.45 6.68
N TYR A 256 3.92 16.13 6.02
CA TYR A 256 2.68 15.53 5.54
C TYR A 256 2.91 14.50 4.41
N ARG A 257 3.85 14.77 3.49
CA ARG A 257 4.15 13.86 2.37
C ARG A 257 4.76 12.54 2.85
N PHE A 258 5.78 12.59 3.72
CA PHE A 258 6.35 11.39 4.34
C PHE A 258 5.33 10.66 5.21
N LEU A 259 4.48 11.38 5.95
CA LEU A 259 3.41 10.74 6.72
C LEU A 259 2.42 10.01 5.82
N GLY A 260 2.12 10.56 4.64
CA GLY A 260 1.35 9.87 3.61
C GLY A 260 2.02 8.58 3.12
N TRP A 261 3.32 8.60 2.82
CA TRP A 261 4.06 7.40 2.40
C TRP A 261 3.97 6.27 3.43
N GLY A 262 4.10 6.59 4.72
CA GLY A 262 3.95 5.59 5.77
C GLY A 262 2.51 5.12 5.96
N LEU A 263 1.54 6.03 5.80
CA LEU A 263 0.11 5.72 5.90
C LEU A 263 -0.33 4.69 4.84
N HIS A 264 0.25 4.73 3.65
CA HIS A 264 0.03 3.74 2.60
C HIS A 264 0.15 2.31 3.13
N HIS A 265 1.27 1.97 3.76
CA HIS A 265 1.53 0.63 4.27
C HIS A 265 0.60 0.24 5.42
N ILE A 266 0.13 1.22 6.23
CA ILE A 266 -0.91 0.97 7.22
C ILE A 266 -2.21 0.55 6.54
N GLN A 267 -2.59 1.27 5.49
CA GLN A 267 -3.81 1.06 4.75
C GLN A 267 -3.81 -0.25 3.96
N ASP A 268 -2.69 -0.61 3.34
CA ASP A 268 -2.52 -1.90 2.65
C ASP A 268 -2.87 -3.07 3.55
N LEU A 269 -2.30 -3.09 4.76
CA LEU A 269 -2.44 -4.21 5.68
C LEU A 269 -3.83 -4.31 6.30
N THR A 270 -4.69 -3.31 6.13
CA THR A 270 -6.13 -3.43 6.45
C THR A 270 -6.88 -4.31 5.46
N GLN A 271 -6.27 -4.66 4.32
CA GLN A 271 -6.88 -5.54 3.34
C GLN A 271 -6.45 -7.01 3.54
N PRO A 272 -7.39 -7.97 3.63
CA PRO A 272 -7.05 -9.34 4.02
C PRO A 272 -6.13 -10.14 3.08
N TYR A 273 -6.16 -9.91 1.77
CA TYR A 273 -5.22 -10.50 0.80
C TYR A 273 -3.79 -9.94 0.95
N HIS A 274 -3.61 -8.76 1.57
CA HIS A 274 -2.29 -8.21 1.90
C HIS A 274 -1.71 -8.71 3.23
N ALA A 275 -2.57 -9.19 4.13
CA ALA A 275 -2.17 -9.75 5.42
C ALA A 275 -2.12 -11.29 5.43
N LYS A 276 -2.77 -11.95 4.46
CA LYS A 276 -2.83 -13.41 4.35
C LYS A 276 -2.69 -13.89 2.89
N PRO A 277 -1.77 -14.84 2.60
CA PRO A 277 -1.53 -15.32 1.23
C PRO A 277 -2.70 -16.13 0.68
N LEU A 278 -3.46 -16.79 1.55
CA LEU A 278 -4.63 -17.61 1.21
C LEU A 278 -5.81 -17.31 2.13
N PRO A 279 -6.53 -16.20 1.92
CA PRO A 279 -7.78 -15.96 2.62
C PRO A 279 -8.76 -17.12 2.44
N GLY A 280 -9.45 -17.51 3.50
CA GLY A 280 -10.43 -18.60 3.49
C GLY A 280 -9.87 -20.04 3.42
N VAL A 281 -8.54 -20.23 3.36
CA VAL A 281 -7.92 -21.56 3.41
C VAL A 281 -7.20 -21.73 4.75
N ASP A 282 -7.66 -22.67 5.57
CA ASP A 282 -6.97 -23.05 6.80
C ASP A 282 -5.81 -24.04 6.55
N LEU A 283 -4.99 -24.28 7.58
CA LEU A 283 -3.84 -25.18 7.49
C LEU A 283 -4.26 -26.60 7.08
N ALA A 284 -5.40 -27.11 7.55
CA ALA A 284 -5.87 -28.44 7.24
C ALA A 284 -6.21 -28.59 5.75
N ASN A 285 -6.91 -27.60 5.19
CA ASN A 285 -7.23 -27.55 3.77
C ASN A 285 -5.99 -27.32 2.91
N LEU A 286 -5.03 -26.51 3.36
CA LEU A 286 -3.75 -26.31 2.69
C LEU A 286 -2.93 -27.62 2.63
N LEU A 287 -2.85 -28.36 3.75
CA LEU A 287 -2.23 -29.68 3.78
C LEU A 287 -2.97 -30.70 2.92
N LEU A 288 -4.31 -30.64 2.86
CA LEU A 288 -5.14 -31.50 2.01
C LEU A 288 -4.92 -31.21 0.51
N LEU A 289 -4.89 -29.93 0.11
CA LEU A 289 -4.59 -29.51 -1.26
C LEU A 289 -3.21 -30.02 -1.69
N GLU A 290 -2.22 -29.90 -0.81
CA GLU A 290 -0.88 -30.47 -1.05
C GLU A 290 -0.88 -32.00 -1.10
N GLY A 291 -1.63 -32.67 -0.22
CA GLY A 291 -1.79 -34.12 -0.25
C GLY A 291 -2.39 -34.62 -1.57
N LYS A 292 -3.42 -33.94 -2.08
CA LYS A 292 -4.02 -34.21 -3.39
C LYS A 292 -3.05 -33.98 -4.54
N ALA A 293 -2.29 -32.88 -4.51
CA ALA A 293 -1.28 -32.59 -5.51
C ALA A 293 -0.13 -33.62 -5.50
N ILE A 294 0.25 -34.15 -4.32
CA ILE A 294 1.21 -35.24 -4.19
C ILE A 294 0.65 -36.53 -4.82
N ALA A 295 -0.65 -36.79 -4.66
CA ALA A 295 -1.34 -37.93 -5.24
C ALA A 295 -1.63 -37.81 -6.76
N GLY A 296 -1.16 -36.74 -7.41
CA GLY A 296 -1.29 -36.53 -8.86
C GLY A 296 -2.47 -35.67 -9.30
N PHE A 297 -3.26 -35.13 -8.36
CA PHE A 297 -4.42 -34.28 -8.62
C PHE A 297 -4.04 -32.81 -8.49
N ALA A 298 -3.23 -32.30 -9.42
CA ALA A 298 -2.73 -30.92 -9.40
C ALA A 298 -3.75 -29.86 -9.85
N GLU A 299 -4.90 -30.26 -10.40
CA GLU A 299 -5.94 -29.34 -10.90
C GLU A 299 -6.57 -28.51 -9.76
N ASP A 300 -6.88 -29.14 -8.62
CA ASP A 300 -7.42 -28.46 -7.42
C ASP A 300 -6.46 -27.36 -6.89
N LYS A 301 -5.16 -27.58 -7.09
CA LYS A 301 -4.10 -26.64 -6.69
C LYS A 301 -4.10 -25.41 -7.59
N GLN A 302 -4.12 -25.61 -8.91
CA GLN A 302 -4.17 -24.53 -9.89
C GLN A 302 -5.46 -23.71 -9.76
N ALA A 303 -6.60 -24.37 -9.57
CA ALA A 303 -7.88 -23.70 -9.36
C ALA A 303 -7.90 -22.83 -8.09
N SER A 304 -7.18 -23.24 -7.04
CA SER A 304 -7.07 -22.43 -5.81
C SER A 304 -6.24 -21.16 -6.02
N ILE A 305 -5.19 -21.24 -6.84
CA ILE A 305 -4.36 -20.08 -7.24
C ILE A 305 -5.20 -19.07 -8.02
N GLU A 306 -5.85 -19.53 -9.09
CA GLU A 306 -6.67 -18.68 -9.95
C GLU A 306 -7.83 -18.05 -9.18
N ARG A 307 -8.43 -18.78 -8.24
CA ARG A 307 -9.48 -18.27 -7.37
C ARG A 307 -9.02 -17.07 -6.55
N VAL A 308 -7.86 -17.17 -5.89
CA VAL A 308 -7.35 -16.10 -5.01
C VAL A 308 -7.02 -14.86 -5.83
N ALA A 309 -6.29 -15.03 -6.94
CA ALA A 309 -5.96 -13.94 -7.86
C ALA A 309 -7.22 -13.25 -8.43
N THR A 310 -8.22 -14.03 -8.84
CA THR A 310 -9.50 -13.52 -9.35
C THR A 310 -10.26 -12.75 -8.27
N ARG A 311 -10.42 -13.34 -7.08
CA ARG A 311 -11.17 -12.72 -5.98
C ARG A 311 -10.56 -11.40 -5.53
N HIS A 312 -9.25 -11.37 -5.34
CA HIS A 312 -8.52 -10.16 -4.99
C HIS A 312 -8.75 -9.05 -6.03
N THR A 313 -8.52 -9.37 -7.31
CA THR A 313 -8.68 -8.39 -8.40
C THR A 313 -10.11 -7.88 -8.53
N GLU A 314 -11.10 -8.77 -8.47
CA GLU A 314 -12.50 -8.39 -8.69
C GLU A 314 -13.07 -7.58 -7.52
N VAL A 315 -12.69 -7.89 -6.27
CA VAL A 315 -13.16 -7.11 -5.12
C VAL A 315 -12.59 -5.69 -5.09
N GLU A 316 -11.32 -5.51 -5.49
CA GLU A 316 -10.72 -4.18 -5.64
C GLU A 316 -11.43 -3.37 -6.72
N LYS A 317 -11.73 -3.97 -7.88
CA LYS A 317 -12.51 -3.32 -8.95
C LYS A 317 -13.91 -2.95 -8.50
N TYR A 318 -14.58 -3.84 -7.75
CA TYR A 318 -15.91 -3.62 -7.19
C TYR A 318 -15.92 -2.41 -6.27
N GLN A 319 -15.07 -2.41 -5.24
CA GLN A 319 -14.96 -1.32 -4.27
C GLN A 319 -14.62 0.00 -4.97
N SER A 320 -13.64 -0.02 -5.89
CA SER A 320 -13.21 1.18 -6.62
C SER A 320 -14.30 1.80 -7.48
N THR A 321 -15.04 0.95 -8.20
CA THR A 321 -16.06 1.42 -9.13
C THR A 321 -17.26 1.95 -8.36
N TRP A 322 -17.64 1.29 -7.27
CA TRP A 322 -18.72 1.74 -6.41
C TRP A 322 -18.38 3.07 -5.75
N LEU A 323 -17.22 3.18 -5.12
CA LEU A 323 -16.79 4.39 -4.41
C LEU A 323 -16.74 5.60 -5.34
N ARG A 324 -16.15 5.45 -6.54
CA ARG A 324 -16.12 6.52 -7.55
C ARG A 324 -17.52 6.95 -8.00
N ARG A 325 -18.46 6.01 -8.13
CA ARG A 325 -19.85 6.31 -8.46
C ARG A 325 -20.53 7.11 -7.34
N LEU A 326 -20.32 6.73 -6.09
CA LEU A 326 -20.88 7.42 -4.93
C LEU A 326 -20.34 8.84 -4.81
N LEU A 327 -19.02 9.02 -4.92
CA LEU A 327 -18.37 10.33 -4.81
C LEU A 327 -18.82 11.30 -5.90
N ARG A 328 -18.97 10.82 -7.15
CA ARG A 328 -19.51 11.64 -8.24
C ARG A 328 -21.00 11.97 -8.08
N ALA A 329 -21.77 11.09 -7.45
CA ALA A 329 -23.17 11.35 -7.15
C ALA A 329 -23.35 12.38 -6.02
N GLY A 330 -22.38 12.47 -5.10
CA GLY A 330 -22.39 13.41 -3.99
C GLY A 330 -23.48 13.12 -2.95
N LEU A 331 -23.97 11.87 -2.89
CA LEU A 331 -25.01 11.46 -1.96
C LEU A 331 -24.41 10.76 -0.72
N PRO A 332 -24.94 11.00 0.48
CA PRO A 332 -24.58 10.23 1.67
C PRO A 332 -24.78 8.73 1.44
N HIS A 333 -23.86 7.92 1.96
CA HIS A 333 -23.90 6.47 1.77
C HIS A 333 -23.13 5.75 2.88
N PRO A 334 -23.60 4.59 3.37
CA PRO A 334 -22.95 3.83 4.45
C PRO A 334 -21.46 3.52 4.22
N MET A 335 -21.06 3.30 2.95
CA MET A 335 -19.64 3.15 2.58
C MET A 335 -18.79 4.38 2.98
N LEU A 336 -19.29 5.59 2.76
CA LEU A 336 -18.58 6.83 3.09
C LEU A 336 -18.56 7.02 4.62
N ASP A 337 -19.68 6.72 5.29
CA ASP A 337 -19.78 6.76 6.74
C ASP A 337 -18.79 5.80 7.40
N ALA A 338 -18.58 4.61 6.83
CA ALA A 338 -17.64 3.62 7.34
C ALA A 338 -16.20 4.16 7.43
N TYR A 339 -15.71 4.86 6.39
CA TYR A 339 -14.38 5.48 6.45
C TYR A 339 -14.27 6.52 7.58
N ALA A 340 -15.33 7.31 7.79
CA ALA A 340 -15.35 8.43 8.72
C ALA A 340 -15.75 8.03 10.15
N ASP A 341 -16.18 6.79 10.40
CA ASP A 341 -16.67 6.35 11.70
C ASP A 341 -15.54 6.28 12.75
N VAL A 342 -15.60 7.20 13.72
CA VAL A 342 -14.63 7.32 14.83
C VAL A 342 -15.00 6.47 16.05
N ALA A 343 -16.14 5.76 16.04
CA ALA A 343 -16.64 5.04 17.21
C ALA A 343 -15.70 3.93 17.68
N GLN A 344 -14.87 3.39 16.78
CA GLN A 344 -13.95 2.30 17.05
C GLN A 344 -12.54 2.78 17.43
N ASP A 345 -12.17 4.03 17.14
CA ASP A 345 -10.79 4.53 17.29
C ASP A 345 -10.20 4.27 18.68
N LYS A 346 -11.00 4.49 19.73
CA LYS A 346 -10.57 4.34 21.13
C LYS A 346 -10.47 2.88 21.60
N ARG A 347 -10.87 1.91 20.78
CA ARG A 347 -10.77 0.48 21.12
C ARG A 347 -9.38 -0.07 20.80
N TYR A 348 -8.69 0.53 19.84
CA TYR A 348 -7.34 0.15 19.49
C TYR A 348 -6.32 0.68 20.50
N PRO A 349 -5.20 -0.01 20.70
CA PRO A 349 -4.10 0.52 21.49
C PRO A 349 -3.50 1.76 20.81
N PRO A 350 -2.73 2.59 21.55
CA PRO A 350 -1.92 3.64 20.94
C PRO A 350 -0.97 3.07 19.89
N TYR A 351 -0.61 3.89 18.90
CA TYR A 351 0.37 3.50 17.90
C TYR A 351 1.73 3.18 18.55
N SER A 352 2.34 2.09 18.10
CA SER A 352 3.68 1.63 18.45
C SER A 352 4.38 1.15 17.18
N VAL A 353 5.68 0.85 17.27
CA VAL A 353 6.44 0.29 16.15
C VAL A 353 5.88 -1.06 15.67
N ASP A 354 5.35 -1.86 16.60
CA ASP A 354 4.76 -3.17 16.31
C ASP A 354 3.31 -3.07 15.84
N TYR A 355 2.71 -1.87 15.83
CA TYR A 355 1.27 -1.69 15.62
C TYR A 355 0.77 -2.25 14.29
N LEU A 356 1.51 -2.03 13.20
CA LEU A 356 1.14 -2.57 11.90
C LEU A 356 1.07 -4.10 11.90
N ARG A 357 2.03 -4.73 12.58
CA ARG A 357 2.15 -6.19 12.67
C ARG A 357 1.15 -6.77 13.67
N GLU A 358 1.12 -6.28 14.90
CA GLU A 358 0.40 -6.92 16.00
C GLU A 358 -1.06 -6.50 16.11
N VAL A 359 -1.46 -5.40 15.45
CA VAL A 359 -2.82 -4.88 15.51
C VAL A 359 -3.47 -4.90 14.14
N VAL A 360 -2.90 -4.19 13.17
CA VAL A 360 -3.55 -3.98 11.86
C VAL A 360 -3.62 -5.28 11.08
N SER A 361 -2.48 -5.96 10.88
CA SER A 361 -2.47 -7.20 10.10
C SER A 361 -3.15 -8.36 10.83
N ALA A 362 -3.13 -8.37 12.17
CA ALA A 362 -3.85 -9.37 12.97
C ALA A 362 -5.37 -9.26 12.75
N GLU A 363 -5.93 -8.05 12.84
CA GLU A 363 -7.35 -7.81 12.59
C GLU A 363 -7.74 -8.17 11.14
N SER A 364 -6.90 -7.83 10.17
CA SER A 364 -7.09 -8.19 8.76
C SER A 364 -7.07 -9.70 8.51
N VAL A 365 -6.20 -10.44 9.22
CA VAL A 365 -6.14 -11.91 9.18
C VAL A 365 -7.40 -12.54 9.78
N ASP A 366 -7.90 -12.01 10.90
CA ASP A 366 -9.14 -12.49 11.54
C ASP A 366 -10.35 -12.36 10.62
N ASP A 367 -10.39 -11.29 9.80
CA ASP A 367 -11.48 -11.03 8.87
C ASP A 367 -11.37 -11.77 7.52
N SER A 368 -10.20 -12.31 7.22
CA SER A 368 -9.86 -12.87 5.91
C SER A 368 -10.82 -13.96 5.42
N ALA A 369 -11.26 -14.86 6.31
CA ALA A 369 -12.09 -16.00 5.90
C ALA A 369 -13.52 -15.56 5.53
N ALA A 370 -14.14 -14.72 6.36
CA ALA A 370 -15.50 -14.23 6.11
C ALA A 370 -15.53 -13.32 4.87
N PHE A 371 -14.49 -12.52 4.66
CA PHE A 371 -14.36 -11.68 3.48
C PHE A 371 -14.21 -12.51 2.20
N ASP A 372 -13.30 -13.49 2.18
CA ASP A 372 -13.10 -14.38 1.03
C ASP A 372 -14.35 -15.21 0.69
N GLU A 373 -15.09 -15.67 1.71
CA GLU A 373 -16.37 -16.35 1.51
C GLU A 373 -17.40 -15.44 0.85
N ALA A 374 -17.55 -14.21 1.33
CA ALA A 374 -18.50 -13.24 0.79
C ALA A 374 -18.19 -12.88 -0.68
N ILE A 375 -16.90 -12.74 -1.04
CA ILE A 375 -16.48 -12.56 -2.44
C ILE A 375 -16.85 -13.79 -3.26
N GLY A 376 -16.64 -15.00 -2.72
CA GLY A 376 -17.03 -16.24 -3.36
C GLY A 376 -18.53 -16.33 -3.69
N GLN A 377 -19.37 -15.97 -2.73
CA GLN A 377 -20.83 -15.92 -2.91
C GLN A 377 -21.25 -14.90 -3.98
N TRP A 378 -20.62 -13.73 -3.97
CA TRP A 378 -20.82 -12.70 -4.99
C TRP A 378 -20.43 -13.21 -6.37
N LEU A 379 -19.21 -13.71 -6.57
CA LEU A 379 -18.74 -14.17 -7.90
C LEU A 379 -19.54 -15.36 -8.44
N ALA A 380 -20.14 -16.18 -7.57
CA ALA A 380 -21.03 -17.27 -8.00
C ALA A 380 -22.37 -16.76 -8.57
N THR A 381 -22.77 -15.53 -8.25
CA THR A 381 -24.04 -14.91 -8.69
C THR A 381 -23.84 -13.73 -9.63
N ALA A 382 -22.63 -13.16 -9.68
CA ALA A 382 -22.24 -12.11 -10.59
C ALA A 382 -22.29 -12.62 -12.04
N PRO A 383 -22.78 -11.82 -13.00
CA PRO A 383 -22.64 -12.14 -14.41
C PRO A 383 -21.15 -12.30 -14.75
N ALA A 384 -20.79 -13.39 -15.45
CA ALA A 384 -19.40 -13.59 -15.90
C ALA A 384 -18.92 -12.33 -16.64
N THR A 385 -17.79 -11.78 -16.22
CA THR A 385 -17.18 -10.60 -16.82
C THR A 385 -16.69 -10.94 -18.23
N SER A 386 -17.58 -10.71 -19.21
CA SER A 386 -17.35 -10.64 -20.66
C SER A 386 -16.42 -11.70 -21.26
N ASP A 387 -17.01 -12.78 -21.75
CA ASP A 387 -16.46 -13.48 -22.90
C ASP A 387 -16.53 -12.53 -24.11
N PHE A 388 -15.46 -12.46 -24.92
CA PHE A 388 -15.31 -11.52 -26.06
C PHE A 388 -16.43 -11.68 -27.12
N SER A 389 -17.22 -12.74 -27.02
CA SER A 389 -18.37 -13.10 -27.85
C SER A 389 -19.68 -12.41 -27.44
N SER A 390 -19.77 -11.86 -26.22
CA SER A 390 -20.96 -11.15 -25.72
C SER A 390 -20.89 -9.67 -26.11
N GLY A 391 -21.60 -9.31 -27.19
CA GLY A 391 -21.51 -7.99 -27.83
C GLY A 391 -21.61 -6.79 -26.87
N ASN A 392 -21.01 -5.66 -27.28
CA ASN A 392 -20.76 -4.34 -26.65
C ASN A 392 -21.75 -3.72 -25.60
N GLN A 393 -22.54 -4.49 -24.87
CA GLN A 393 -23.33 -4.03 -23.74
C GLN A 393 -22.56 -4.33 -22.46
N LEU A 394 -21.90 -3.29 -21.92
CA LEU A 394 -21.41 -3.29 -20.54
C LEU A 394 -22.59 -3.56 -19.60
N GLN A 395 -22.67 -4.77 -19.05
CA GLN A 395 -23.59 -5.02 -17.94
C GLN A 395 -23.17 -4.14 -16.77
N ARG A 396 -24.13 -3.36 -16.25
CA ARG A 396 -23.88 -2.38 -15.20
C ARG A 396 -24.03 -3.09 -13.85
N GLU A 397 -22.91 -3.28 -13.15
CA GLU A 397 -22.89 -3.74 -11.75
C GLU A 397 -23.81 -2.85 -10.89
N ASN A 398 -24.71 -3.48 -10.13
CA ASN A 398 -25.71 -2.81 -9.32
C ASN A 398 -25.24 -2.60 -7.87
N PHE A 399 -24.15 -3.27 -7.46
CA PHE A 399 -23.56 -3.21 -6.13
C PHE A 399 -24.50 -3.67 -5.01
N ASP A 400 -25.46 -4.56 -5.33
CA ASP A 400 -26.47 -5.08 -4.40
C ASP A 400 -26.11 -6.47 -3.89
N HIS A 401 -24.97 -6.55 -3.18
CA HIS A 401 -24.44 -7.79 -2.61
C HIS A 401 -24.28 -7.64 -1.09
N PRO A 402 -25.35 -7.85 -0.30
CA PRO A 402 -25.38 -7.48 1.11
C PRO A 402 -24.25 -8.09 1.96
N ALA A 403 -23.93 -9.38 1.75
CA ALA A 403 -22.87 -10.05 2.49
C ALA A 403 -21.49 -9.43 2.20
N LEU A 404 -21.16 -9.21 0.91
CA LEU A 404 -19.91 -8.56 0.51
C LEU A 404 -19.86 -7.11 1.01
N ASN A 405 -20.95 -6.36 0.83
CA ASN A 405 -21.04 -4.97 1.25
C ASN A 405 -20.85 -4.82 2.77
N GLN A 406 -21.42 -5.74 3.57
CA GLN A 406 -21.22 -5.75 5.01
C GLN A 406 -19.75 -5.95 5.38
N GLN A 407 -19.06 -6.91 4.75
CA GLN A 407 -17.63 -7.13 4.99
C GLN A 407 -16.80 -5.92 4.55
N LEU A 408 -17.11 -5.32 3.39
CA LEU A 408 -16.45 -4.11 2.92
C LEU A 408 -16.61 -2.97 3.93
N PHE A 409 -17.81 -2.68 4.41
CA PHE A 409 -18.02 -1.59 5.37
C PHE A 409 -17.25 -1.81 6.67
N LYS A 410 -17.16 -3.06 7.13
CA LYS A 410 -16.34 -3.41 8.29
C LYS A 410 -14.86 -3.07 8.04
N LEU A 411 -14.28 -3.58 6.95
CA LEU A 411 -12.87 -3.36 6.59
C LEU A 411 -12.57 -1.86 6.35
N LEU A 412 -13.51 -1.11 5.76
CA LEU A 412 -13.36 0.34 5.58
C LEU A 412 -13.40 1.12 6.90
N GLY A 413 -14.13 0.61 7.90
CA GLY A 413 -14.05 1.11 9.27
C GLY A 413 -12.66 0.91 9.89
N HIS A 414 -12.08 -0.28 9.70
CA HIS A 414 -10.70 -0.59 10.14
C HIS A 414 -9.67 0.30 9.43
N PHE A 415 -9.79 0.44 8.10
CA PHE A 415 -9.01 1.40 7.30
C PHE A 415 -9.07 2.80 7.90
N GLY A 416 -10.26 3.31 8.19
CA GLY A 416 -10.47 4.64 8.74
C GLY A 416 -9.81 4.83 10.11
N ALA A 417 -10.06 3.90 11.03
CA ALA A 417 -9.56 3.96 12.39
C ALA A 417 -8.03 3.89 12.44
N HIS A 418 -7.43 2.92 11.75
CA HIS A 418 -5.98 2.77 11.70
C HIS A 418 -5.28 3.96 11.01
N SER A 419 -5.92 4.53 9.98
CA SER A 419 -5.41 5.75 9.33
C SER A 419 -5.34 6.91 10.32
N ARG A 420 -6.42 7.15 11.08
CA ARG A 420 -6.45 8.24 12.08
C ARG A 420 -5.46 8.01 13.22
N ILE A 421 -5.28 6.77 13.67
CA ILE A 421 -4.34 6.42 14.74
C ILE A 421 -2.90 6.68 14.30
N TYR A 422 -2.52 6.19 13.12
CA TYR A 422 -1.18 6.40 12.57
C TYR A 422 -0.87 7.89 12.37
N VAL A 423 -1.79 8.61 11.72
CA VAL A 423 -1.62 10.04 11.44
C VAL A 423 -1.55 10.85 12.74
N SER A 424 -2.42 10.57 13.72
CA SER A 424 -2.38 11.26 15.01
C SER A 424 -1.05 11.04 15.74
N ALA A 425 -0.46 9.84 15.62
CA ALA A 425 0.84 9.54 16.20
C ALA A 425 2.00 10.24 15.46
N GLY A 426 1.87 10.47 14.15
CA GLY A 426 2.86 11.22 13.36
C GLY A 426 2.79 12.73 13.56
N LEU A 427 1.62 13.26 13.89
CA LEU A 427 1.40 14.68 14.20
C LEU A 427 1.65 15.02 15.68
N ALA A 428 1.84 14.01 16.53
CA ALA A 428 2.21 14.22 17.92
C ALA A 428 3.62 14.85 18.01
N PRO A 429 3.81 15.83 18.91
CA PRO A 429 5.07 16.57 19.06
C PRO A 429 6.22 15.72 19.59
#